data_AF-A0A536X0H9-F1
#
_entry.id   AF-A0A536X0H9-F1
#
_cell.length_a   1.000
_cell.length_b   1.000
_cell.length_c   1.000
_cell.angle_alpha   90.00
_cell.angle_beta   90.00
_cell.angle_gamma   90.00
#
_symmetry.space_group_name_H-M   'P 1'
#
loop_
_entity.id
_entity.type
_entity.pdbx_description
1 polymer ?
#
loop_
_entity_poly.entity_id
_entity_poly.type
_entity_poly.pdbx_seq_one_letter_code
_entity_poly.pdbx_strand_id
1 'polypeptide(L)'
;MSIEADPNAVTAIDILLEPDATMLQHAQVVNDRLLQVFPKGFALDATHRPHITFVQRFVLTENLDKVYGAVGKVFASANVTGLKLEAFKLYYIPNKDIGLSGIVIKPTPELIKLEMQVIDAVTPFAVKAGTSAAFVTGDVPEVLPALITYVSDFVPKSSGEHFHP
;
A
#
# COMPACT_ATOMS: atom_id res chain seq x y z
N MET A 1 -19.79 -4.74 30.13
CA MET A 1 -20.30 -4.71 28.74
C MET A 1 -19.24 -4.05 27.90
N SER A 2 -18.50 -4.86 27.15
CA SER A 2 -17.53 -4.37 26.18
C SER A 2 -18.32 -3.85 24.99
N ILE A 3 -18.21 -2.56 24.69
CA ILE A 3 -18.78 -2.01 23.46
C ILE A 3 -17.84 -2.52 22.35
N GLU A 4 -18.24 -3.57 21.64
CA GLU A 4 -17.61 -3.90 20.37
C GLU A 4 -17.78 -2.68 19.47
N ALA A 5 -16.67 -2.12 19.01
CA ALA A 5 -16.71 -1.04 18.03
C ALA A 5 -17.49 -1.54 16.81
N ASP A 6 -18.38 -0.69 16.27
CA ASP A 6 -19.09 -0.99 15.03
C ASP A 6 -18.04 -1.40 13.97
N PRO A 7 -18.11 -2.61 13.41
CA PRO A 7 -17.13 -3.08 12.41
C PRO A 7 -17.07 -2.18 11.16
N ASN A 8 -18.07 -1.32 10.92
CA ASN A 8 -18.06 -0.29 9.88
C ASN A 8 -17.35 1.01 10.29
N ALA A 9 -16.90 1.14 11.53
CA ALA A 9 -16.19 2.30 12.04
C ALA A 9 -14.68 2.27 11.76
N VAL A 10 -14.17 1.23 11.07
CA VAL A 10 -12.75 1.08 10.73
C VAL A 10 -12.60 1.05 9.21
N THR A 11 -11.61 1.78 8.70
CA THR A 11 -11.21 1.79 7.30
C THR A 11 -9.77 1.31 7.17
N ALA A 12 -9.52 0.38 6.24
CA ALA A 12 -8.18 0.03 5.80
C ALA A 12 -7.70 1.12 4.83
N ILE A 13 -6.51 1.66 5.09
CA ILE A 13 -5.92 2.71 4.27
C ILE A 13 -4.60 2.23 3.68
N ASP A 14 -4.29 2.76 2.50
CA ASP A 14 -2.99 2.71 1.86
C ASP A 14 -2.60 4.15 1.48
N ILE A 15 -1.47 4.63 1.99
CA ILE A 15 -0.86 5.89 1.58
C ILE A 15 0.34 5.56 0.71
N LEU A 16 0.32 6.07 -0.52
CA LEU A 16 1.19 5.62 -1.59
C LEU A 16 1.69 6.79 -2.46
N LEU A 17 2.71 6.51 -3.25
CA LEU A 17 3.13 7.35 -4.38
C LEU A 17 2.67 6.74 -5.70
N GLU A 18 2.21 7.60 -6.60
CA GLU A 18 2.03 7.24 -8.00
C GLU A 18 3.37 7.30 -8.74
N PRO A 19 3.78 6.23 -9.43
CA PRO A 19 4.97 6.24 -10.28
C PRO A 19 4.78 7.18 -11.47
N ASP A 20 5.88 7.67 -12.03
CA ASP A 20 5.84 8.49 -13.24
C ASP A 20 5.44 7.66 -14.49
N ALA A 21 5.20 8.36 -15.60
CA ALA A 21 4.78 7.72 -16.85
C ALA A 21 5.77 6.65 -17.35
N THR A 22 7.08 6.83 -17.11
CA THR A 22 8.11 5.86 -17.49
C THR A 22 7.92 4.56 -16.72
N MET A 23 7.74 4.66 -15.41
CA MET A 23 7.56 3.51 -14.55
C MET A 23 6.22 2.82 -14.79
N LEU A 24 5.15 3.58 -15.05
CA LEU A 24 3.85 3.01 -15.45
C LEU A 24 3.96 2.21 -16.75
N GLN A 25 4.70 2.70 -17.75
CA GLN A 25 4.93 1.97 -18.99
C GLN A 25 5.70 0.66 -18.74
N HIS A 26 6.75 0.69 -17.91
CA HIS A 26 7.49 -0.53 -17.55
C HIS A 26 6.62 -1.55 -16.80
N ALA A 27 5.78 -1.09 -15.86
CA ALA A 27 4.84 -1.94 -15.15
C ALA A 27 3.84 -2.60 -16.11
N GLN A 28 3.33 -1.86 -17.10
CA GLN A 28 2.45 -2.42 -18.13
C GLN A 28 3.12 -3.51 -18.95
N VAL A 29 4.35 -3.27 -19.45
CA VAL A 29 5.09 -4.27 -20.24
C VAL A 29 5.32 -5.56 -19.44
N VAL A 30 5.63 -5.44 -18.15
CA VAL A 30 5.80 -6.61 -17.27
C VAL A 30 4.48 -7.33 -17.06
N ASN A 31 3.39 -6.61 -16.78
CA ASN A 31 2.07 -7.20 -16.58
C ASN A 31 1.56 -7.92 -17.83
N ASP A 32 1.69 -7.32 -19.03
CA ASP A 32 1.30 -7.93 -20.30
C ASP A 32 2.03 -9.26 -20.53
N ARG A 33 3.33 -9.30 -20.23
CA ARG A 33 4.12 -10.53 -20.33
C ARG A 33 3.68 -11.59 -19.32
N LEU A 34 3.33 -11.19 -18.09
CA LEU A 34 2.82 -12.11 -17.08
C LEU A 34 1.45 -12.69 -17.47
N LEU A 35 0.56 -11.87 -18.04
CA LEU A 35 -0.76 -12.32 -18.49
C LEU A 35 -0.68 -13.30 -19.66
N GLN A 36 0.36 -13.24 -20.50
CA GLN A 36 0.57 -14.24 -21.55
C GLN A 36 0.84 -15.65 -21.00
N VAL A 37 1.51 -15.75 -19.85
CA VAL A 37 1.85 -17.04 -19.23
C VAL A 37 0.90 -17.44 -18.10
N PHE A 38 0.19 -16.48 -17.52
CA PHE A 38 -0.84 -16.67 -16.50
C PHE A 38 -2.07 -15.80 -16.80
N PRO A 39 -2.94 -16.22 -17.75
CA PRO A 39 -4.08 -15.41 -18.21
C PRO A 39 -5.16 -15.12 -17.16
N LYS A 40 -5.11 -15.80 -16.01
CA LYS A 40 -6.03 -15.60 -14.88
C LYS A 40 -5.53 -14.54 -13.88
N GLY A 41 -4.39 -13.91 -14.15
CA GLY A 41 -3.85 -12.83 -13.32
C GLY A 41 -4.64 -11.53 -13.42
N PHE A 42 -4.28 -10.56 -12.59
CA PHE A 42 -4.87 -9.22 -12.67
C PHE A 42 -4.22 -8.41 -13.78
N ALA A 43 -5.04 -7.83 -14.65
CA ALA A 43 -4.62 -6.78 -15.56
C ALA A 43 -4.49 -5.46 -14.81
N LEU A 44 -3.48 -4.65 -15.18
CA LEU A 44 -3.41 -3.29 -14.68
C LEU A 44 -4.53 -2.46 -15.30
N ASP A 45 -5.35 -1.85 -14.44
CA ASP A 45 -6.53 -1.06 -14.82
C ASP A 45 -6.85 0.00 -13.76
N ALA A 46 -8.05 0.59 -13.81
CA ALA A 46 -8.48 1.61 -12.84
C ALA A 46 -8.52 1.11 -11.39
N THR A 47 -8.66 -0.21 -11.18
CA THR A 47 -8.74 -0.85 -9.87
C THR A 47 -7.41 -1.51 -9.45
N HIS A 48 -6.49 -1.74 -10.39
CA HIS A 48 -5.16 -2.32 -10.18
C HIS A 48 -4.07 -1.42 -10.78
N ARG A 49 -3.86 -0.24 -10.18
CA ARG A 49 -2.81 0.69 -10.63
C ARG A 49 -1.47 0.40 -9.94
N PRO A 50 -0.33 0.43 -10.65
CA PRO A 50 0.99 0.38 -10.01
C PRO A 50 1.18 1.56 -9.06
N HIS A 51 1.70 1.28 -7.87
CA HIS A 51 1.96 2.28 -6.83
C HIS A 51 3.11 1.84 -5.92
N ILE A 52 3.68 2.80 -5.19
CA ILE A 52 4.69 2.56 -4.15
C ILE A 52 4.01 2.83 -2.80
N THR A 53 3.66 1.79 -2.06
CA THR A 53 3.05 1.90 -0.74
C THR A 53 4.06 2.45 0.27
N PHE A 54 3.72 3.51 1.01
CA PHE A 54 4.48 3.93 2.18
C PHE A 54 3.92 3.38 3.48
N VAL A 55 2.59 3.31 3.60
CA VAL A 55 2.01 2.75 4.80
C VAL A 55 0.63 2.18 4.52
N GLN A 56 0.39 0.97 5.03
CA GLN A 56 -0.94 0.42 5.18
C GLN A 56 -1.28 0.26 6.66
N ARG A 57 -2.48 0.72 7.04
CA ARG A 57 -2.99 0.61 8.43
C ARG A 57 -4.51 0.53 8.44
N PHE A 58 -5.04 0.13 9.58
CA PHE A 58 -6.43 0.39 9.94
C PHE A 58 -6.53 1.70 10.71
N VAL A 59 -7.53 2.52 10.40
CA VAL A 59 -7.87 3.75 11.13
C VAL A 59 -9.37 3.79 11.40
N LEU A 60 -9.79 4.55 12.41
CA LEU A 60 -11.23 4.83 12.55
C LEU A 60 -11.71 5.68 11.38
N THR A 61 -12.84 5.31 10.77
CA THR A 61 -13.42 5.99 9.60
C THR A 61 -13.69 7.47 9.90
N GLU A 62 -14.12 7.81 11.12
CA GLU A 62 -14.32 9.20 11.57
C GLU A 62 -13.04 10.05 11.62
N ASN A 63 -11.86 9.42 11.59
CA ASN A 63 -10.56 10.10 11.61
C ASN A 63 -9.95 10.27 10.21
N LEU A 64 -10.60 9.84 9.13
CA LEU A 64 -10.05 9.95 7.77
C LEU A 64 -9.65 11.39 7.41
N ASP A 65 -10.49 12.39 7.70
CA ASP A 65 -10.16 13.80 7.45
C ASP A 65 -8.90 14.26 8.21
N LYS A 66 -8.70 13.74 9.43
CA LYS A 66 -7.50 14.03 10.23
C LYS A 66 -6.26 13.37 9.65
N VAL A 67 -6.40 12.13 9.15
CA VAL A 67 -5.33 11.41 8.45
C VAL A 67 -4.94 12.18 7.18
N TYR A 68 -5.90 12.58 6.35
CA TYR A 68 -5.66 13.41 5.17
C TYR A 68 -4.94 14.72 5.54
N GLY A 69 -5.39 15.42 6.58
CA GLY A 69 -4.77 16.65 7.03
C GLY A 69 -3.33 16.46 7.55
N ALA A 70 -3.05 15.37 8.25
CA ALA A 70 -1.72 15.08 8.78
C ALA A 70 -0.73 14.67 7.68
N VAL A 71 -1.13 13.72 6.83
CA VAL A 71 -0.34 13.24 5.69
C VAL A 71 -0.15 14.36 4.65
N GLY A 72 -1.18 15.16 4.40
CA GLY A 72 -1.12 16.30 3.49
C GLY A 72 -0.06 17.34 3.90
N LYS A 73 0.14 17.57 5.21
CA LYS A 73 1.22 18.44 5.70
C LYS A 73 2.61 17.86 5.41
N VAL A 74 2.77 16.55 5.54
CA VAL A 74 4.03 15.86 5.20
C VAL A 74 4.33 16.07 3.72
N PHE A 75 3.39 15.74 2.84
CA PHE A 75 3.59 15.87 1.40
C PHE A 75 3.73 17.32 0.93
N ALA A 76 3.03 18.28 1.54
CA ALA A 76 3.20 19.70 1.23
C ALA A 76 4.62 20.22 1.55
N SER A 77 5.30 19.60 2.52
CA SER A 77 6.68 19.93 2.89
C SER A 77 7.73 19.09 2.15
N ALA A 78 7.31 18.01 1.48
CA ALA A 78 8.19 17.08 0.80
C ALA A 78 8.33 17.44 -0.69
N ASN A 79 9.54 17.37 -1.22
CA ASN A 79 9.78 17.51 -2.67
C ASN A 79 9.55 16.17 -3.38
N VAL A 80 8.33 15.62 -3.29
CA VAL A 80 7.99 14.28 -3.81
C VAL A 80 8.28 14.16 -5.31
N THR A 81 7.88 15.17 -6.10
CA THR A 81 8.11 15.18 -7.56
C THR A 81 9.58 15.37 -7.94
N GLY A 82 10.43 15.76 -7.00
CA GLY A 82 11.87 15.86 -7.19
C GLY A 82 12.64 14.56 -6.90
N LEU A 83 11.99 13.55 -6.33
CA LEU A 83 12.62 12.26 -6.02
C LEU A 83 13.13 11.59 -7.30
N LYS A 84 14.36 11.10 -7.27
CA LYS A 84 14.97 10.31 -8.33
C LYS A 84 15.02 8.86 -7.88
N LEU A 85 14.05 8.10 -8.34
CA LEU A 85 13.88 6.69 -8.00
C LEU A 85 14.45 5.82 -9.11
N GLU A 86 15.12 4.73 -8.72
CA GLU A 86 15.71 3.77 -9.65
C GLU A 86 15.10 2.39 -9.44
N ALA A 87 14.34 1.91 -10.43
CA ALA A 87 13.93 0.52 -10.50
C ALA A 87 15.14 -0.37 -10.85
N PHE A 88 15.40 -1.43 -10.07
CA PHE A 88 16.63 -2.22 -10.24
C PHE A 88 16.42 -3.74 -10.33
N LYS A 89 15.27 -4.26 -9.93
CA LYS A 89 14.96 -5.69 -10.09
C LYS A 89 13.47 -5.95 -10.11
N LEU A 90 13.10 -7.13 -10.61
CA LEU A 90 11.79 -7.72 -10.37
C LEU A 90 11.80 -8.48 -9.05
N TYR A 91 10.68 -8.46 -8.34
CA TYR A 91 10.43 -9.34 -7.20
C TYR A 91 9.23 -10.24 -7.46
N TYR A 92 9.18 -11.33 -6.70
CA TYR A 92 8.04 -12.24 -6.64
C TYR A 92 7.81 -12.68 -5.19
N ILE A 93 6.57 -12.55 -4.71
CA ILE A 93 6.11 -13.08 -3.42
C ILE A 93 5.14 -14.24 -3.70
N PRO A 94 5.51 -15.49 -3.39
CA PRO A 94 4.62 -16.63 -3.59
C PRO A 94 3.50 -16.66 -2.55
N ASN A 95 2.30 -17.07 -2.97
CA ASN A 95 1.17 -17.39 -2.10
C ASN A 95 0.43 -18.63 -2.64
N LYS A 96 0.83 -19.82 -2.19
CA LYS A 96 0.36 -21.11 -2.71
C LYS A 96 0.53 -21.19 -4.23
N ASP A 97 -0.57 -21.36 -4.97
CA ASP A 97 -0.60 -21.51 -6.42
C ASP A 97 -0.58 -20.17 -7.18
N ILE A 98 -0.64 -19.05 -6.46
CA ILE A 98 -0.56 -17.69 -7.01
C ILE A 98 0.65 -16.95 -6.43
N GLY A 99 0.90 -15.74 -6.92
CA GLY A 99 1.87 -14.85 -6.30
C GLY A 99 1.77 -13.43 -6.82
N LEU A 100 2.39 -12.52 -6.08
CA LEU A 100 2.49 -11.11 -6.42
C LEU A 100 3.84 -10.86 -7.07
N SER A 101 3.85 -10.19 -8.22
CA SER A 101 5.07 -9.66 -8.82
C SER A 101 5.09 -8.15 -8.74
N GLY A 102 6.27 -7.58 -8.54
CA GLY A 102 6.45 -6.14 -8.64
C GLY A 102 7.86 -5.78 -9.06
N ILE A 103 8.07 -4.48 -9.20
CA ILE A 103 9.33 -3.88 -9.63
C ILE A 103 9.88 -3.15 -8.42
N VAL A 104 11.09 -3.52 -7.98
CA VAL A 104 11.70 -2.96 -6.78
C VAL A 104 12.47 -1.71 -7.12
N ILE A 105 12.25 -0.68 -6.33
CA ILE A 105 12.99 0.58 -6.36
C ILE A 105 14.13 0.50 -5.35
N LYS A 106 15.30 1.04 -5.68
CA LYS A 106 16.40 1.14 -4.71
C LYS A 106 15.95 2.06 -3.56
N PRO A 107 15.93 1.57 -2.30
CA PRO A 107 15.65 2.45 -1.17
C PRO A 107 16.72 3.54 -1.10
N THR A 108 16.28 4.79 -0.95
CA THR A 108 17.16 5.94 -0.72
C THR A 108 16.90 6.50 0.68
N PRO A 109 17.89 7.13 1.32
CA PRO A 109 17.68 7.79 2.61
C PRO A 109 16.52 8.80 2.58
N GLU A 110 16.35 9.52 1.48
CA GLU A 110 15.27 10.49 1.29
C GLU A 110 13.90 9.79 1.22
N LEU A 111 13.81 8.65 0.52
CA LEU A 111 12.57 7.89 0.40
C LEU A 111 12.18 7.24 1.73
N ILE A 112 13.13 6.61 2.42
CA ILE A 112 12.91 6.00 3.74
C ILE A 112 12.52 7.08 4.75
N LYS A 113 13.18 8.25 4.72
CA LYS A 113 12.79 9.37 5.59
C LYS A 113 11.35 9.80 5.33
N LEU A 114 10.93 9.91 4.07
CA LEU A 114 9.58 10.28 3.72
C LEU A 114 8.56 9.22 4.18
N GLU A 115 8.86 7.94 3.98
CA GLU A 115 8.06 6.81 4.48
C GLU A 115 7.85 6.94 6.00
N MET A 116 8.92 7.12 6.77
CA MET A 116 8.84 7.25 8.23
C MET A 116 8.02 8.48 8.66
N GLN A 117 8.15 9.61 7.97
CA GLN A 117 7.33 10.80 8.24
C GLN A 117 5.84 10.56 7.99
N VAL A 118 5.50 9.79 6.96
CA VAL A 118 4.11 9.38 6.68
C VAL A 118 3.62 8.41 7.76
N ILE A 119 4.43 7.43 8.18
CA ILE A 119 4.10 6.50 9.26
C ILE A 119 3.85 7.25 10.58
N ASP A 120 4.71 8.21 10.94
CA ASP A 120 4.56 9.03 12.13
C ASP A 120 3.27 9.87 12.09
N ALA A 121 2.93 10.42 10.92
CA ALA A 121 1.70 11.20 10.73
C ALA A 121 0.43 10.35 10.87
N VAL A 122 0.46 9.08 10.45
CA VAL A 122 -0.69 8.16 10.52
C VAL A 122 -0.81 7.52 11.91
N THR A 123 0.30 7.28 12.61
CA THR A 123 0.36 6.51 13.86
C THR A 123 -0.65 6.93 14.93
N PRO A 124 -0.90 8.24 15.20
CA PRO A 124 -1.89 8.67 16.19
C PRO A 124 -3.33 8.24 15.90
N PHE A 125 -3.65 7.89 14.66
CA PHE A 125 -5.01 7.54 14.21
C PHE A 125 -5.20 6.04 14.00
N ALA A 126 -4.12 5.26 14.11
CA ALA A 126 -4.14 3.86 13.76
C ALA A 126 -4.75 2.99 14.85
N VAL A 127 -5.57 2.02 14.43
CA VAL A 127 -6.11 0.97 15.31
C VAL A 127 -5.39 -0.34 15.04
N LYS A 128 -5.46 -1.26 16.01
CA LYS A 128 -4.67 -2.51 15.98
C LYS A 128 -5.13 -3.50 14.90
N ALA A 129 -6.42 -3.53 14.60
CA ALA A 129 -7.01 -4.50 13.70
C ALA A 129 -8.27 -3.94 13.02
N GLY A 130 -8.62 -4.54 11.89
CA GLY A 130 -9.89 -4.39 11.20
C GLY A 130 -10.45 -5.75 10.81
N THR A 131 -11.64 -5.76 10.22
CA THR A 131 -12.24 -6.96 9.61
C THR A 131 -12.31 -6.78 8.09
N SER A 132 -12.83 -7.78 7.37
CA SER A 132 -13.08 -7.65 5.92
C SER A 132 -13.95 -6.43 5.57
N ALA A 133 -14.81 -5.97 6.50
CA ALA A 133 -15.66 -4.79 6.32
C ALA A 133 -14.87 -3.46 6.20
N ALA A 134 -13.62 -3.43 6.64
CA ALA A 134 -12.77 -2.24 6.56
C ALA A 134 -12.20 -2.00 5.14
N PHE A 135 -12.31 -2.98 4.25
CA PHE A 135 -11.73 -2.92 2.91
C PHE A 135 -12.80 -2.59 1.87
N VAL A 136 -12.37 -1.92 0.81
CA VAL A 136 -13.16 -1.86 -0.42
C VAL A 136 -13.15 -3.24 -1.06
N THR A 137 -14.33 -3.82 -1.25
CA THR A 137 -14.52 -5.10 -1.94
C THR A 137 -15.14 -4.86 -3.31
N GLY A 138 -14.69 -5.62 -4.30
CA GLY A 138 -15.33 -5.70 -5.62
C GLY A 138 -16.39 -6.81 -5.65
N ASP A 139 -16.54 -7.47 -6.79
CA ASP A 139 -17.49 -8.58 -6.95
C ASP A 139 -17.20 -9.79 -6.04
N VAL A 140 -15.97 -9.90 -5.52
CA VAL A 140 -15.60 -10.89 -4.50
C VAL A 140 -15.76 -10.24 -3.12
N PRO A 141 -16.75 -10.65 -2.32
CA PRO A 141 -17.16 -9.93 -1.12
C PRO A 141 -16.23 -10.17 0.08
N GLU A 142 -15.39 -11.21 0.05
CA GLU A 142 -14.54 -11.58 1.18
C GLU A 142 -13.07 -11.32 0.87
N VAL A 143 -12.46 -10.50 1.72
CA VAL A 143 -11.02 -10.23 1.69
C VAL A 143 -10.26 -11.44 2.20
N LEU A 144 -9.13 -11.75 1.54
CA LEU A 144 -8.22 -12.80 1.99
C LEU A 144 -7.79 -12.54 3.45
N PRO A 145 -7.95 -13.50 4.38
CA PRO A 145 -7.53 -13.31 5.77
C PRO A 145 -6.06 -12.90 5.93
N ALA A 146 -5.20 -13.36 5.01
CA ALA A 146 -3.79 -12.96 4.96
C ALA A 146 -3.61 -11.44 4.75
N LEU A 147 -4.50 -10.78 4.02
CA LEU A 147 -4.43 -9.33 3.79
C LEU A 147 -4.77 -8.54 5.06
N ILE A 148 -5.74 -9.01 5.86
CA ILE A 148 -6.08 -8.39 7.15
C ILE A 148 -4.87 -8.42 8.10
N THR A 149 -4.20 -9.58 8.19
CA THR A 149 -2.96 -9.72 8.96
C THR A 149 -1.85 -8.85 8.39
N TYR A 150 -1.70 -8.82 7.06
CA TYR A 150 -0.70 -7.99 6.40
C TYR A 150 -0.83 -6.50 6.74
N VAL A 151 -2.04 -5.93 6.65
CA VAL A 151 -2.30 -4.52 7.01
C VAL A 151 -2.08 -4.26 8.50
N SER A 152 -2.40 -5.23 9.37
CA SER A 152 -2.14 -5.11 10.82
C SER A 152 -0.64 -5.05 11.13
N ASP A 153 0.15 -5.85 10.41
CA ASP A 153 1.58 -6.03 10.65
C ASP A 153 2.47 -5.18 9.74
N PHE A 154 1.91 -4.35 8.87
CA PHE A 154 2.65 -3.66 7.81
C PHE A 154 3.83 -2.85 8.37
N VAL A 155 3.58 -1.94 9.32
CA VAL A 155 4.63 -1.09 9.88
C VAL A 155 5.75 -1.91 10.52
N PRO A 156 5.51 -2.83 11.46
CA PRO A 156 6.61 -3.60 12.06
C PRO A 156 7.32 -4.56 11.10
N LYS A 157 6.74 -4.94 9.95
CA LYS A 157 7.33 -5.95 9.04
C LYS A 157 7.79 -5.41 7.69
N SER A 158 7.39 -4.22 7.27
CA SER A 158 7.54 -3.73 5.91
C SER A 158 7.92 -2.26 5.82
N SER A 159 8.44 -1.67 6.90
CA SER A 159 8.93 -0.28 6.92
C SER A 159 10.39 -0.13 7.30
N GLY A 160 10.97 1.04 7.04
CA GLY A 160 12.33 1.39 7.43
C GLY A 160 13.35 0.44 6.79
N GLU A 161 14.10 -0.29 7.60
CA GLU A 161 15.09 -1.28 7.12
C GLU A 161 14.45 -2.45 6.36
N HIS A 162 13.15 -2.69 6.57
CA HIS A 162 12.37 -3.71 5.87
C HIS A 162 11.54 -3.14 4.72
N PHE A 163 11.71 -1.86 4.38
CA PHE A 163 10.97 -1.23 3.32
C PHE A 163 11.41 -1.76 1.95
N HIS A 164 10.44 -2.27 1.19
CA HIS A 164 10.62 -2.81 -0.15
C HIS A 164 9.74 -2.03 -1.14
N PRO A 165 10.15 -0.80 -1.52
CA PRO A 165 9.42 0.05 -2.46
C PRO A 165 9.41 -0.49 -3.89
#